data_AF-A0AAD7SAI6-F1
#
_entry.id   AF-A0AAD7SAI6-F1
#
_cell.length_a   1.000
_cell.length_b   1.000
_cell.length_c   1.000
_cell.angle_alpha   90.00
_cell.angle_beta   90.00
_cell.angle_gamma   90.00
#
_symmetry.space_group_name_H-M   'P 1'
#
loop_
_entity.id
_entity.type
_entity.pdbx_description
1 polymer ?
#
loop_
_entity_poly.entity_id
_entity_poly.type
_entity_poly.pdbx_seq_one_letter_code
_entity_poly.pdbx_strand_id
1 'polypeptide(L)'
;MSHRTRCRGSNLIISVEYPASDMGTMPPKSVIRELLLLKFERLPDNDKKSFTYGPAYLGGGAAVIGLIANGLFRGVLNVTQGLFTSSLPMAVLPFLTTVALYNGAVSQPLMSGELNCPTCALIRGGLVGALAGGMYPIILALPVNAGLATRYNTSPMPEKGNVLRYWITITQPILRRMNIALLLQALFGIYMGSRHHGIYVKMLDLPASDSEELKD
;
A
#
# COMPACT_ATOMS: atom_id res chain seq x y z
N MET A 1 8.26 10.95 34.20
CA MET A 1 7.24 10.06 33.58
C MET A 1 7.39 10.17 32.08
N SER A 2 8.04 9.20 31.43
CA SER A 2 8.11 9.13 29.96
C SER A 2 8.27 7.68 29.55
N HIS A 3 7.39 7.24 28.65
CA HIS A 3 7.08 5.86 28.35
C HIS A 3 8.29 5.09 27.78
N ARG A 4 8.60 3.98 28.44
CA ARG A 4 9.66 3.04 28.10
C ARG A 4 9.04 1.86 27.34
N THR A 5 9.00 1.90 26.01
CA THR A 5 8.76 0.69 25.19
C THR A 5 10.08 -0.02 24.98
N ARG A 6 10.36 -0.95 25.90
CA ARG A 6 11.46 -1.90 25.87
C ARG A 6 11.08 -3.05 24.91
N CYS A 7 11.62 -3.05 23.69
CA CYS A 7 11.78 -4.29 22.92
C CYS A 7 13.06 -4.99 23.42
N ARG A 8 12.92 -6.26 23.78
CA ARG A 8 13.96 -7.12 24.35
C ARG A 8 14.54 -7.99 23.22
N GLY A 9 15.85 -7.85 22.96
CA GLY A 9 16.62 -8.55 21.94
C GLY A 9 16.47 -7.89 20.57
N SER A 10 17.44 -7.18 19.99
CA SER A 10 18.89 -7.35 20.03
C SER A 10 19.57 -5.99 20.12
N ASN A 11 20.68 -5.92 20.87
CA ASN A 11 21.67 -4.86 20.70
C ASN A 11 22.29 -5.03 19.30
N LEU A 12 21.63 -4.54 18.26
CA LEU A 12 22.26 -4.42 16.95
C LEU A 12 22.88 -3.03 16.87
N ILE A 13 24.03 -2.92 17.53
CA ILE A 13 25.02 -1.92 17.12
C ILE A 13 25.33 -2.28 15.68
N ILE A 14 24.92 -1.43 14.75
CA ILE A 14 25.48 -1.43 13.41
C ILE A 14 26.95 -1.08 13.62
N SER A 15 27.80 -2.07 13.85
CA SER A 15 29.25 -1.90 13.90
C SER A 15 29.70 -1.67 12.47
N VAL A 16 29.60 -0.42 12.04
CA VAL A 16 30.38 0.11 10.92
C VAL A 16 31.68 0.56 11.56
N GLU A 17 32.79 -0.07 11.18
CA GLU A 17 34.12 0.45 11.41
C GLU A 17 34.23 1.76 10.61
N TYR A 18 33.81 2.88 11.21
CA TYR A 18 34.02 4.21 10.66
C TYR A 18 35.51 4.56 10.80
N PRO A 19 36.17 5.14 9.79
CA PRO A 19 37.45 5.80 10.02
C PRO A 19 37.27 6.84 11.14
N ALA A 20 38.01 6.63 12.22
CA ALA A 20 37.82 7.20 13.55
C ALA A 20 37.82 8.75 13.60
N SER A 21 36.73 9.39 13.18
CA SER A 21 36.65 10.85 13.19
C SER A 21 35.28 11.48 13.50
N ASP A 22 34.21 10.71 13.78
CA ASP A 22 32.96 11.33 14.25
C ASP A 22 32.14 10.41 15.19
N MET A 23 32.65 10.21 16.40
CA MET A 23 32.01 9.43 17.45
C MET A 23 31.10 10.34 18.29
N GLY A 24 29.89 10.61 17.79
CA GLY A 24 28.89 11.40 18.52
C GLY A 24 27.56 11.64 17.80
N THR A 25 27.52 11.50 16.48
CA THR A 25 26.35 11.86 15.67
C THR A 25 25.76 10.63 15.00
N MET A 26 24.47 10.35 15.23
CA MET A 26 23.74 9.30 14.50
C MET A 26 23.90 9.55 12.99
N PRO A 27 24.25 8.54 12.17
CA PRO A 27 24.50 8.75 10.76
C PRO A 27 23.28 9.38 10.08
N PRO A 28 23.49 10.35 9.17
CA PRO A 28 22.38 11.02 8.50
C PRO A 28 21.54 10.00 7.72
N LYS A 29 20.22 10.23 7.64
CA LYS A 29 19.26 9.32 7.00
C LYS A 29 19.61 8.95 5.56
N SER A 30 20.30 9.83 4.84
CA SER A 30 20.82 9.60 3.50
C SER A 30 21.83 8.45 3.47
N VAL A 31 22.76 8.41 4.42
CA VAL A 31 23.81 7.38 4.50
C VAL A 31 23.21 6.02 4.86
N ILE A 32 22.24 5.98 5.80
CA ILE A 32 21.52 4.74 6.14
C ILE A 32 20.78 4.20 4.90
N ARG A 33 20.12 5.08 4.15
CA ARG A 33 19.41 4.71 2.93
C ARG A 33 20.36 4.18 1.85
N GLU A 34 21.50 4.83 1.64
CA GLU A 34 22.52 4.39 0.67
C GLU A 34 23.06 2.99 1.03
N LEU A 35 23.38 2.77 2.31
CA LEU A 35 23.81 1.45 2.79
C LEU A 35 22.73 0.39 2.58
N LEU A 36 21.46 0.69 2.88
CA LEU A 36 20.34 -0.22 2.64
C LEU A 36 20.11 -0.49 1.15
N LEU A 37 20.35 0.50 0.28
CA LEU A 37 20.27 0.33 -1.17
C LEU A 37 21.38 -0.59 -1.70
N LEU A 38 22.62 -0.43 -1.21
CA LEU A 38 23.72 -1.33 -1.55
C LEU A 38 23.42 -2.77 -1.13
N LYS A 39 22.89 -2.95 0.10
CA LYS A 39 22.46 -4.27 0.55
C LYS A 39 21.29 -4.81 -0.29
N PHE A 40 20.34 -3.96 -0.70
CA PHE A 40 19.22 -4.32 -1.57
C PHE A 40 19.68 -4.85 -2.93
N GLU A 41 20.73 -4.28 -3.51
CA GLU A 41 21.32 -4.76 -4.77
C GLU A 41 21.98 -6.13 -4.63
N ARG A 42 22.47 -6.47 -3.44
CA ARG A 42 23.09 -7.76 -3.13
C ARG A 42 22.08 -8.88 -2.86
N LEU A 43 20.78 -8.58 -2.75
CA LEU A 43 19.77 -9.62 -2.54
C LEU A 43 19.59 -10.52 -3.76
N PRO A 44 19.13 -11.76 -3.53
CA PRO A 44 18.67 -12.63 -4.61
C PRO A 44 17.61 -11.92 -5.47
N ASP A 45 17.69 -12.08 -6.80
CA ASP A 45 16.77 -11.45 -7.75
C ASP A 45 15.29 -11.70 -7.45
N ASN A 46 14.97 -12.86 -6.88
CA ASN A 46 13.60 -13.23 -6.51
C ASN A 46 13.04 -12.34 -5.39
N ASP A 47 13.86 -12.00 -4.40
CA ASP A 47 13.47 -11.13 -3.28
C ASP A 47 13.42 -9.66 -3.75
N LYS A 48 14.37 -9.24 -4.60
CA LYS A 48 14.39 -7.91 -5.25
C LYS A 48 13.12 -7.68 -6.08
N LYS A 49 12.77 -8.63 -6.94
CA LYS A 49 11.56 -8.58 -7.78
C LYS A 49 10.30 -8.57 -6.90
N SER A 50 10.23 -9.40 -5.88
CA SER A 50 9.07 -9.44 -4.97
C SER A 50 8.84 -8.09 -4.28
N PHE A 51 9.90 -7.44 -3.79
CA PHE A 51 9.80 -6.12 -3.15
C PHE A 51 9.42 -5.01 -4.13
N THR A 52 9.98 -5.05 -5.34
CA THR A 52 9.77 -4.02 -6.37
C THR A 52 8.36 -4.10 -6.98
N TYR A 53 7.90 -5.30 -7.31
CA TYR A 53 6.59 -5.52 -7.93
C TYR A 53 5.46 -5.65 -6.91
N GLY A 54 5.78 -5.81 -5.62
CA GLY A 54 4.78 -5.97 -4.57
C GLY A 54 3.69 -4.89 -4.54
N PRO A 55 4.04 -3.59 -4.58
CA PRO A 55 3.06 -2.50 -4.66
C PRO A 55 2.17 -2.60 -5.91
N ALA A 56 2.74 -3.04 -7.04
CA ALA A 56 2.00 -3.20 -8.29
C ALA A 56 0.98 -4.35 -8.23
N TYR A 57 1.31 -5.47 -7.56
CA TYR A 57 0.33 -6.54 -7.32
C TYR A 57 -0.85 -6.07 -6.47
N LEU A 58 -0.57 -5.32 -5.39
CA LEU A 58 -1.62 -4.74 -4.55
C LEU A 58 -2.48 -3.74 -5.34
N GLY A 59 -1.85 -2.88 -6.15
CA GLY A 59 -2.54 -1.96 -7.05
C GLY A 59 -3.37 -2.67 -8.12
N GLY A 60 -2.89 -3.80 -8.65
CA GLY A 60 -3.64 -4.62 -9.60
C GLY A 60 -4.96 -5.13 -9.01
N GLY A 61 -4.92 -5.59 -7.76
CA GLY A 61 -6.14 -5.93 -7.01
C GLY A 61 -7.09 -4.74 -6.87
N ALA A 62 -6.56 -3.55 -6.58
CA ALA A 62 -7.35 -2.31 -6.48
C ALA A 62 -8.04 -1.94 -7.80
N ALA A 63 -7.36 -2.13 -8.94
CA ALA A 63 -7.93 -1.90 -10.26
C ALA A 63 -9.11 -2.84 -10.54
N VAL A 64 -8.96 -4.14 -10.24
CA VAL A 64 -10.02 -5.13 -10.40
C VAL A 64 -11.22 -4.80 -9.50
N ILE A 65 -10.97 -4.43 -8.25
CA ILE A 65 -12.01 -4.00 -7.30
C ILE A 65 -12.74 -2.76 -7.82
N GLY A 66 -12.02 -1.78 -8.38
CA GLY A 66 -12.61 -0.60 -9.02
C GLY A 66 -13.49 -0.93 -10.21
N LEU A 67 -13.08 -1.86 -11.06
CA LEU A 67 -13.89 -2.32 -12.20
C LEU A 67 -15.16 -3.06 -11.73
N ILE A 68 -15.05 -3.93 -10.73
CA ILE A 68 -16.20 -4.64 -10.15
C ILE A 68 -17.17 -3.63 -9.51
N ALA A 69 -16.66 -2.66 -8.74
CA ALA A 69 -17.47 -1.59 -8.17
C ALA A 69 -18.20 -0.82 -9.27
N ASN A 70 -17.50 -0.44 -10.34
CA ASN A 70 -18.09 0.25 -11.48
C ASN A 70 -19.23 -0.56 -12.11
N GLY A 71 -19.04 -1.85 -12.34
CA GLY A 71 -20.08 -2.73 -12.88
C GLY A 71 -21.34 -2.79 -11.99
N LEU A 72 -21.16 -2.90 -10.67
CA LEU A 72 -22.26 -2.92 -9.71
C LEU A 72 -23.04 -1.59 -9.69
N PHE A 73 -22.34 -0.45 -9.65
CA PHE A 73 -22.99 0.86 -9.67
C PHE A 73 -23.70 1.15 -11.00
N ARG A 74 -23.12 0.75 -12.13
CA ARG A 74 -23.75 0.88 -13.45
C ARG A 74 -25.06 0.10 -13.54
N GLY A 75 -25.09 -1.10 -12.96
CA GLY A 75 -26.32 -1.90 -12.88
C GLY A 75 -27.42 -1.24 -12.07
N VAL A 76 -27.08 -0.63 -10.93
CA VAL A 76 -28.07 0.05 -10.07
C VAL A 76 -28.57 1.36 -10.69
N LEU A 77 -27.70 2.12 -11.35
CA LEU A 77 -28.04 3.42 -11.95
C LEU A 77 -28.47 3.32 -13.43
N ASN A 78 -28.63 2.11 -13.95
CA ASN A 78 -29.01 1.79 -15.32
C ASN A 78 -28.16 2.53 -16.40
N VAL A 79 -26.86 2.66 -16.13
CA VAL A 79 -25.92 3.38 -17.01
C VAL A 79 -25.34 2.40 -18.02
N THR A 80 -25.80 2.47 -19.28
CA THR A 80 -25.28 1.65 -20.40
C THR A 80 -24.19 2.36 -21.20
N GLN A 81 -24.19 3.69 -21.20
CA GLN A 81 -23.23 4.53 -21.94
C GLN A 81 -21.91 4.71 -21.18
N GLY A 82 -20.82 5.04 -21.90
CA GLY A 82 -19.54 5.40 -21.27
C GLY A 82 -18.82 4.27 -20.54
N LEU A 83 -18.85 3.04 -21.09
CA LEU A 83 -18.16 1.88 -20.50
C LEU A 83 -16.66 2.16 -20.35
N PHE A 84 -16.00 2.61 -21.43
CA PHE A 84 -14.58 2.96 -21.39
C PHE A 84 -14.29 4.20 -20.54
N THR A 85 -15.14 5.23 -20.62
CA THR A 85 -14.94 6.50 -19.93
C THR A 85 -15.05 6.37 -18.41
N SER A 86 -15.86 5.44 -17.91
CA SER A 86 -15.91 5.09 -16.48
C SER A 86 -14.89 4.04 -16.07
N SER A 87 -14.67 3.00 -16.90
CA SER A 87 -13.83 1.87 -16.49
C SER A 87 -12.34 2.22 -16.43
N LEU A 88 -11.85 3.08 -17.33
CA LEU A 88 -10.46 3.48 -17.37
C LEU A 88 -10.03 4.24 -16.09
N PRO A 89 -10.70 5.32 -15.65
CA PRO A 89 -10.34 5.97 -14.38
C PRO A 89 -10.56 5.07 -13.17
N MET A 90 -11.55 4.15 -13.21
CA MET A 90 -11.78 3.18 -12.13
C MET A 90 -10.72 2.09 -12.02
N ALA A 91 -9.99 1.79 -13.08
CA ALA A 91 -8.85 0.90 -13.01
C ALA A 91 -7.56 1.67 -12.65
N VAL A 92 -7.28 2.75 -13.39
CA VAL A 92 -5.99 3.45 -13.33
C VAL A 92 -5.84 4.24 -12.03
N LEU A 93 -6.88 4.95 -11.57
CA LEU A 93 -6.74 5.77 -10.36
C LEU A 93 -6.57 4.91 -9.11
N PRO A 94 -7.39 3.87 -8.85
CA PRO A 94 -7.16 2.97 -7.71
C PRO A 94 -5.82 2.23 -7.79
N PHE A 95 -5.37 1.84 -8.98
CA PHE A 95 -4.06 1.25 -9.18
C PHE A 95 -2.93 2.19 -8.73
N LEU A 96 -2.85 3.39 -9.32
CA LEU A 96 -1.78 4.33 -9.06
C LEU A 96 -1.79 4.83 -7.63
N THR A 97 -2.97 5.14 -7.09
CA THR A 97 -3.11 5.59 -5.70
C THR A 97 -2.66 4.53 -4.71
N THR A 98 -3.03 3.26 -4.92
CA THR A 98 -2.59 2.14 -4.06
C THR A 98 -1.08 1.94 -4.13
N VAL A 99 -0.50 1.96 -5.34
CA VAL A 99 0.96 1.84 -5.53
C VAL A 99 1.70 2.98 -4.83
N ALA A 100 1.24 4.22 -5.03
CA ALA A 100 1.86 5.40 -4.44
C ALA A 100 1.77 5.37 -2.91
N LEU A 101 0.59 5.09 -2.36
CA LEU A 101 0.38 5.02 -0.91
C LEU A 101 1.16 3.88 -0.27
N TYR A 102 1.22 2.72 -0.91
CA TYR A 102 2.00 1.60 -0.40
C TYR A 102 3.49 1.93 -0.40
N ASN A 103 4.00 2.54 -1.47
CA ASN A 103 5.39 2.96 -1.54
C ASN A 103 5.74 4.00 -0.46
N GLY A 104 4.89 5.00 -0.24
CA GLY A 104 5.13 6.03 0.78
C GLY A 104 4.95 5.53 2.22
N ALA A 105 3.98 4.63 2.46
CA ALA A 105 3.65 4.19 3.82
C ALA A 105 4.44 2.96 4.28
N VAL A 106 4.90 2.11 3.34
CA VAL A 106 5.58 0.84 3.62
C VAL A 106 6.98 0.81 2.99
N SER A 107 7.11 0.88 1.66
CA SER A 107 8.40 0.65 1.00
C SER A 107 9.48 1.65 1.39
N GLN A 108 9.18 2.96 1.37
CA GLN A 108 10.11 4.02 1.76
C GLN A 108 10.54 3.95 3.24
N PRO A 109 9.63 3.82 4.23
CA PRO A 109 10.02 3.74 5.64
C PRO A 109 10.77 2.44 6.00
N LEU A 110 10.59 1.36 5.23
CA LEU A 110 11.46 0.18 5.33
C LEU A 110 12.88 0.51 4.85
N MET A 111 13.01 1.17 3.69
CA MET A 111 14.31 1.51 3.09
C MET A 111 15.05 2.65 3.80
N SER A 112 14.39 3.39 4.70
CA SER A 112 15.03 4.38 5.57
C SER A 112 15.40 3.83 6.95
N GLY A 113 15.07 2.57 7.24
CA GLY A 113 15.29 1.94 8.55
C GLY A 113 14.43 2.51 9.69
N GLU A 114 13.35 3.24 9.37
CA GLU A 114 12.42 3.76 10.36
C GLU A 114 11.39 2.71 10.81
N LEU A 115 11.17 1.67 10.00
CA LEU A 115 10.18 0.62 10.25
C LEU A 115 10.82 -0.71 10.68
N ASN A 116 11.33 -0.76 11.91
CA ASN A 116 11.96 -1.96 12.50
C ASN A 116 10.99 -2.93 13.19
N CYS A 117 9.69 -2.63 13.19
CA CYS A 117 8.67 -3.46 13.85
C CYS A 117 7.85 -4.26 12.84
N PRO A 118 7.73 -5.60 13.00
CA PRO A 118 6.96 -6.43 12.09
C PRO A 118 5.49 -5.99 12.07
N THR A 119 4.90 -5.77 13.24
CA THR A 119 3.51 -5.34 13.40
C THR A 119 3.21 -4.02 12.69
N CYS A 120 4.18 -3.09 12.63
CA CYS A 120 4.01 -1.81 11.95
C CYS A 120 3.91 -1.99 10.44
N ALA A 121 4.76 -2.84 9.85
CA ALA A 121 4.69 -3.16 8.43
C ALA A 121 3.37 -3.86 8.07
N LEU A 122 2.93 -4.81 8.91
CA LEU A 122 1.65 -5.51 8.73
C LEU A 122 0.46 -4.54 8.80
N ILE A 123 0.38 -3.69 9.84
CA ILE A 123 -0.73 -2.75 10.00
C ILE A 123 -0.75 -1.73 8.87
N ARG A 124 0.40 -1.16 8.48
CA ARG A 124 0.46 -0.19 7.38
C ARG A 124 0.11 -0.82 6.04
N GLY A 125 0.62 -2.02 5.74
CA GLY A 125 0.28 -2.76 4.53
C GLY A 125 -1.21 -3.10 4.46
N GLY A 126 -1.79 -3.59 5.56
CA GLY A 126 -3.21 -3.89 5.69
C GLY A 126 -4.09 -2.65 5.56
N LEU A 127 -3.70 -1.54 6.19
CA LEU A 127 -4.43 -0.27 6.12
C LEU A 127 -4.44 0.30 4.70
N VAL A 128 -3.30 0.27 4.01
CA VAL A 128 -3.22 0.69 2.60
C VAL A 128 -4.06 -0.23 1.71
N GLY A 129 -3.99 -1.56 1.90
CA GLY A 129 -4.82 -2.51 1.18
C GLY A 129 -6.32 -2.24 1.39
N ALA A 130 -6.77 -2.11 2.64
CA ALA A 130 -8.17 -1.89 2.97
C ALA A 130 -8.68 -0.53 2.47
N LEU A 131 -7.95 0.56 2.74
CA LEU A 131 -8.40 1.91 2.42
C LEU A 131 -8.17 2.28 0.95
N ALA A 132 -6.93 2.21 0.49
CA ALA A 132 -6.57 2.61 -0.88
C ALA A 132 -6.98 1.54 -1.90
N GLY A 133 -6.77 0.28 -1.57
CA GLY A 133 -7.10 -0.82 -2.48
C GLY A 133 -8.57 -1.24 -2.47
N GLY A 134 -9.26 -1.06 -1.35
CA GLY A 134 -10.63 -1.55 -1.15
C GLY A 134 -11.69 -0.45 -1.08
N MET A 135 -11.59 0.46 -0.11
CA MET A 135 -12.62 1.47 0.15
C MET A 135 -12.63 2.59 -0.89
N TYR A 136 -11.45 3.08 -1.28
CA TYR A 136 -11.28 4.16 -2.26
C TYR A 136 -11.99 3.88 -3.59
N PRO A 137 -11.82 2.73 -4.27
CA PRO A 137 -12.54 2.46 -5.52
C PRO A 137 -14.06 2.47 -5.36
N ILE A 138 -14.60 2.08 -4.21
CA ILE A 138 -16.05 2.10 -3.94
C ILE A 138 -16.57 3.53 -3.82
N ILE A 139 -15.85 4.35 -3.05
CA ILE A 139 -16.19 5.77 -2.87
C ILE A 139 -16.04 6.52 -4.19
N LEU A 140 -15.02 6.19 -5.00
CA LEU A 140 -14.77 6.81 -6.29
C LEU A 140 -15.83 6.42 -7.35
N ALA A 141 -16.31 5.17 -7.33
CA ALA A 141 -17.32 4.70 -8.28
C ALA A 141 -18.65 5.45 -8.16
N LEU A 142 -18.99 5.93 -6.97
CA LEU A 142 -20.24 6.65 -6.71
C LEU A 142 -20.34 7.97 -7.50
N PRO A 143 -19.46 8.98 -7.33
CA PRO A 143 -19.56 10.25 -8.05
C PRO A 143 -19.39 10.09 -9.56
N VAL A 144 -18.59 9.13 -10.04
CA VAL A 144 -18.41 8.91 -11.48
C VAL A 144 -19.67 8.34 -12.12
N ASN A 145 -20.31 7.34 -11.49
CA ASN A 145 -21.55 6.79 -12.01
C ASN A 145 -22.75 7.74 -11.80
N ALA A 146 -22.74 8.52 -10.71
CA ALA A 146 -23.69 9.60 -10.47
C ALA A 146 -23.64 10.65 -11.60
N GLY A 147 -22.44 11.13 -11.93
CA GLY A 147 -22.24 12.13 -12.98
C GLY A 147 -22.66 11.62 -14.36
N LEU A 148 -22.41 10.35 -14.67
CA LEU A 148 -22.89 9.72 -15.89
C LEU A 148 -24.41 9.60 -15.92
N ALA A 149 -25.03 9.20 -14.82
CA ALA A 149 -26.48 9.09 -14.72
C ALA A 149 -27.17 10.45 -14.93
N THR A 150 -26.60 11.53 -14.37
CA THR A 150 -27.09 12.90 -14.63
C THR A 150 -26.89 13.32 -16.08
N ARG A 151 -25.71 13.06 -16.66
CA ARG A 151 -25.38 13.48 -18.03
C ARG A 151 -26.24 12.80 -19.08
N TYR A 152 -26.53 11.52 -18.90
CA TYR A 152 -27.30 10.71 -19.84
C TYR A 152 -28.78 10.55 -19.43
N ASN A 153 -29.20 11.24 -18.35
CA ASN A 153 -30.54 11.19 -17.79
C ASN A 153 -31.09 9.76 -17.62
N THR A 154 -30.25 8.83 -17.16
CA THR A 154 -30.57 7.40 -17.10
C THR A 154 -31.36 7.01 -15.85
N SER A 155 -31.32 7.85 -14.80
CA SER A 155 -31.98 7.59 -13.52
C SER A 155 -32.40 8.91 -12.86
N PRO A 156 -33.59 8.99 -12.22
CA PRO A 156 -34.02 10.18 -11.51
C PRO A 156 -33.11 10.45 -10.32
N MET A 157 -32.42 11.59 -10.36
CA MET A 157 -31.54 12.07 -9.30
C MET A 157 -32.36 12.52 -8.08
N PRO A 158 -31.92 12.28 -6.83
CA PRO A 158 -32.68 12.67 -5.64
C PRO A 158 -32.87 14.19 -5.51
N GLU A 159 -34.06 14.61 -5.09
CA GLU A 159 -34.35 16.00 -4.72
C GLU A 159 -33.57 16.45 -3.47
N LYS A 160 -33.35 17.77 -3.36
CA LYS A 160 -32.39 18.43 -2.45
C LYS A 160 -32.54 18.09 -0.95
N GLY A 161 -33.60 17.41 -0.53
CA GLY A 161 -33.84 17.01 0.87
C GLY A 161 -33.38 15.59 1.27
N ASN A 162 -33.18 14.66 0.33
CA ASN A 162 -32.97 13.22 0.68
C ASN A 162 -31.77 12.56 -0.04
N VAL A 163 -30.84 13.36 -0.56
CA VAL A 163 -29.69 12.92 -1.37
C VAL A 163 -28.81 11.92 -0.60
N LEU A 164 -28.50 12.21 0.66
CA LEU A 164 -27.61 11.36 1.47
C LEU A 164 -28.21 9.98 1.73
N ARG A 165 -29.50 9.92 2.06
CA ARG A 165 -30.22 8.67 2.30
C ARG A 165 -30.33 7.83 1.03
N TYR A 166 -30.55 8.48 -0.11
CA TYR A 166 -30.55 7.82 -1.42
C TYR A 166 -29.22 7.14 -1.72
N TRP A 167 -28.10 7.85 -1.56
CA TRP A 167 -26.76 7.30 -1.78
C TRP A 167 -26.42 6.18 -0.81
N ILE A 168 -26.78 6.30 0.47
CA ILE A 168 -26.60 5.22 1.45
C ILE A 168 -27.38 3.97 1.03
N THR A 169 -28.64 4.14 0.63
CA THR A 169 -29.52 3.03 0.22
C THR A 169 -28.97 2.28 -1.00
N ILE A 170 -28.39 3.00 -1.96
CA ILE A 170 -27.74 2.42 -3.14
C ILE A 170 -26.40 1.76 -2.79
N THR A 171 -25.60 2.38 -1.92
CA THR A 171 -24.23 1.94 -1.64
C THR A 171 -24.19 0.77 -0.65
N GLN A 172 -25.14 0.68 0.27
CA GLN A 172 -25.21 -0.39 1.27
C GLN A 172 -25.21 -1.83 0.68
N PRO A 173 -26.05 -2.17 -0.33
CA PRO A 173 -26.01 -3.51 -0.94
C PRO A 173 -24.70 -3.76 -1.70
N ILE A 174 -24.11 -2.73 -2.31
CA ILE A 174 -22.82 -2.83 -3.01
C ILE A 174 -21.70 -3.11 -2.02
N LEU A 175 -21.63 -2.37 -0.92
CA LEU A 175 -20.68 -2.59 0.17
C LEU A 175 -20.78 -4.00 0.75
N ARG A 176 -22.00 -4.52 0.95
CA ARG A 176 -22.19 -5.91 1.41
C ARG A 176 -21.59 -6.94 0.45
N ARG A 177 -21.78 -6.76 -0.87
CA ARG A 177 -21.20 -7.66 -1.89
C ARG A 177 -19.68 -7.52 -1.97
N MET A 178 -19.18 -6.30 -1.78
CA MET A 178 -17.75 -5.99 -1.85
C MET A 178 -16.99 -6.28 -0.55
N ASN A 179 -17.66 -6.62 0.54
CA ASN A 179 -17.02 -6.91 1.82
C ASN A 179 -15.97 -8.04 1.71
N ILE A 180 -16.25 -9.06 0.89
CA ILE A 180 -15.28 -10.14 0.64
C ILE A 180 -14.03 -9.59 -0.06
N ALA A 181 -14.20 -8.74 -1.07
CA ALA A 181 -13.08 -8.12 -1.78
C ALA A 181 -12.27 -7.18 -0.87
N LEU A 182 -12.93 -6.42 0.00
CA LEU A 182 -12.30 -5.59 1.03
C LEU A 182 -11.45 -6.41 2.00
N LEU A 183 -12.00 -7.51 2.51
CA LEU A 183 -11.27 -8.42 3.40
C LEU A 183 -10.07 -9.06 2.71
N LEU A 184 -10.24 -9.55 1.47
CA LEU A 184 -9.14 -10.12 0.69
C LEU A 184 -8.04 -9.08 0.43
N GLN A 185 -8.39 -7.85 0.08
CA GLN A 185 -7.43 -6.78 -0.16
C GLN A 185 -6.69 -6.36 1.12
N ALA A 186 -7.38 -6.35 2.27
CA ALA A 186 -6.77 -6.09 3.56
C ALA A 186 -5.78 -7.20 3.96
N LEU A 187 -6.20 -8.47 3.84
CA LEU A 187 -5.34 -9.63 4.11
C LEU A 187 -4.14 -9.67 3.16
N PHE A 188 -4.35 -9.37 1.90
CA PHE A 188 -3.26 -9.28 0.92
C PHE A 188 -2.30 -8.15 1.27
N GLY A 189 -2.79 -6.98 1.68
CA GLY A 189 -1.97 -5.89 2.20
C GLY A 189 -1.13 -6.27 3.42
N ILE A 190 -1.72 -7.02 4.38
CA ILE A 190 -1.00 -7.55 5.56
C ILE A 190 0.09 -8.52 5.13
N TYR A 191 -0.24 -9.47 4.25
CA TYR A 191 0.70 -10.46 3.73
C TYR A 191 1.87 -9.80 2.98
N MET A 192 1.59 -8.80 2.15
CA MET A 192 2.63 -8.04 1.45
C MET A 192 3.52 -7.27 2.42
N GLY A 193 2.93 -6.64 3.44
CA GLY A 193 3.67 -5.98 4.51
C GLY A 193 4.59 -6.94 5.28
N SER A 194 4.11 -8.15 5.60
CA SER A 194 4.93 -9.17 6.28
C SER A 194 6.06 -9.69 5.41
N ARG A 195 5.79 -9.92 4.11
CA ARG A 195 6.81 -10.35 3.14
C ARG A 195 7.89 -9.28 2.96
N HIS A 196 7.50 -8.01 2.82
CA HIS A 196 8.44 -6.91 2.67
C HIS A 196 9.30 -6.71 3.92
N HIS A 197 8.72 -6.84 5.12
CA HIS A 197 9.49 -6.83 6.36
C HIS A 197 10.45 -8.02 6.47
N GLY A 198 10.03 -9.22 6.05
CA GLY A 198 10.91 -10.38 6.03
C GLY A 198 12.11 -10.20 5.09
N ILE A 199 11.89 -9.61 3.91
CA ILE A 199 12.96 -9.24 2.99
C ILE A 199 13.88 -8.21 3.65
N TYR A 200 13.31 -7.18 4.29
CA TYR A 200 14.06 -6.16 5.02
C TYR A 200 15.00 -6.73 6.09
N VAL A 201 14.52 -7.67 6.92
CA VAL A 201 15.35 -8.34 7.93
C VAL A 201 16.50 -9.10 7.27
N LYS A 202 16.25 -9.85 6.18
CA LYS A 202 17.33 -10.49 5.42
C LYS A 202 18.35 -9.50 4.89
N MET A 203 17.94 -8.29 4.48
CA MET A 203 18.88 -7.26 4.05
C MET A 203 19.76 -6.80 5.21
N LEU A 204 19.20 -6.68 6.41
CA LEU A 204 19.98 -6.28 7.58
C LEU A 204 21.04 -7.32 7.93
N ASP A 205 20.71 -8.60 7.80
CA ASP A 205 21.60 -9.74 8.09
C ASP A 205 22.74 -9.90 7.07
N LEU A 206 22.66 -9.26 5.89
CA LEU A 206 23.76 -9.29 4.92
C LEU A 206 24.97 -8.52 5.46
N PRO A 207 26.19 -9.08 5.39
CA PRO A 207 27.41 -8.38 5.81
C PRO A 207 27.64 -7.12 4.95
N ALA A 208 28.08 -6.04 5.59
CA ALA A 208 28.22 -4.72 4.97
C ALA A 208 29.33 -4.66 3.90
N SER A 209 30.35 -5.50 4.01
CA SER A 209 31.36 -5.82 2.98
C SER A 209 32.33 -6.86 3.55
N ASP A 210 33.06 -7.54 2.68
CA ASP A 210 34.05 -8.58 2.97
C ASP A 210 35.33 -7.99 3.62
N SER A 211 35.22 -7.46 4.84
CA SER A 211 36.38 -7.08 5.65
C SER A 211 37.01 -8.26 6.42
N GLU A 212 36.59 -9.50 6.14
CA GLU A 212 37.15 -10.73 6.71
C GLU A 212 37.83 -11.66 5.68
N GLU A 213 38.16 -11.20 4.47
CA GLU A 213 39.11 -11.92 3.58
C GLU A 213 40.47 -11.21 3.48
N LEU A 214 40.98 -10.71 4.62
CA LEU A 214 42.37 -10.29 4.76
C LEU A 214 42.95 -10.74 6.11
N LYS A 215 42.74 -12.01 6.42
CA LYS A 215 43.54 -12.78 7.37
C LYS A 215 43.71 -14.18 6.79
N ASP A 216 44.69 -14.32 5.91
CA ASP A 216 45.56 -15.50 5.79
C ASP A 216 46.79 -15.13 4.95
#